data_AF-A0A7X1GMN6-F1
#
_entry.id   AF-A0A7X1GMN6-F1
#
_cell.length_a   1.000
_cell.length_b   1.000
_cell.length_c   1.000
_cell.angle_alpha   90.00
_cell.angle_beta   90.00
_cell.angle_gamma   90.00
#
_symmetry.space_group_name_H-M   'P 1'
#
loop_
_entity.id
_entity.type
_entity.pdbx_description
1 polymer ?
#
loop_
_entity_poly.entity_id
_entity_poly.type
_entity_poly.pdbx_seq_one_letter_code
_entity_poly.pdbx_strand_id
1 'polypeptide(L)'
;MSRVVYDYDLLEKLRAALASYFGHLRWANTFKLKKSLLKRHSFLKWFFKIEGWKIIPKYKIPVKIPTLKLQYRYFKTRFAGDVIFFRKGKYYEFFEDDKDTALKLGLKKMNRHSDRNTKYGFPIWLEKSFSDKISRMGRSLTVINEGERYLTGIKERFPKYRLVAQL
;
A
#
# COMPACT_ATOMS: atom_id res chain seq x y z
N MET A 1 -14.01 0.95 10.22
CA MET A 1 -12.70 1.15 9.59
C MET A 1 -12.60 2.58 9.08
N SER A 2 -11.44 3.22 9.20
CA SER A 2 -11.22 4.56 8.63
C SER A 2 -10.72 4.44 7.19
N ARG A 3 -11.29 5.21 6.27
CA ARG A 3 -10.83 5.27 4.87
C ARG A 3 -9.80 6.36 4.69
N VAL A 4 -8.64 6.00 4.16
CA VAL A 4 -7.51 6.88 3.90
C VAL A 4 -7.28 6.91 2.40
N VAL A 5 -7.40 8.08 1.77
CA VAL A 5 -7.18 8.26 0.33
C VAL A 5 -5.77 8.81 0.09
N TYR A 6 -5.11 8.35 -0.98
CA TYR A 6 -3.79 8.84 -1.37
C TYR A 6 -3.93 9.95 -2.41
N ASP A 7 -4.02 11.19 -1.93
CA ASP A 7 -3.84 12.38 -2.76
C ASP A 7 -2.34 12.63 -2.92
N TYR A 8 -1.79 12.28 -4.08
CA TYR A 8 -0.35 12.28 -4.30
C TYR A 8 0.28 13.67 -4.24
N ASP A 9 -0.42 14.68 -4.75
CA ASP A 9 0.09 16.05 -4.79
C ASP A 9 0.10 16.64 -3.38
N LEU A 10 -0.98 16.44 -2.63
CA LEU A 10 -1.04 16.85 -1.22
C LEU A 10 0.00 16.11 -0.38
N LEU A 11 0.15 14.80 -0.58
CA LEU A 11 1.13 13.99 0.13
C LEU A 11 2.57 14.40 -0.19
N GLU A 12 2.86 14.81 -1.43
CA GLU A 12 4.18 15.29 -1.80
C GLU A 12 4.48 16.66 -1.17
N LYS A 13 3.51 17.58 -1.15
CA LYS A 13 3.62 18.87 -0.43
C LYS A 13 3.86 18.64 1.06
N LEU A 14 3.09 17.74 1.68
CA LEU A 14 3.29 17.35 3.08
C LEU A 14 4.68 16.75 3.31
N ARG A 15 5.14 15.86 2.43
CA ARG A 15 6.48 15.27 2.51
C ARG A 15 7.57 16.34 2.44
N ALA A 16 7.44 17.30 1.53
CA ALA A 16 8.41 18.39 1.36
C ALA A 16 8.45 19.29 2.60
N ALA A 17 7.29 19.69 3.12
CA ALA A 17 7.20 20.50 4.34
C ALA A 17 7.85 19.78 5.52
N LEU A 18 7.49 18.52 5.77
CA LEU A 18 8.07 17.74 6.86
C LEU A 18 9.58 17.56 6.70
N ALA A 19 10.08 17.36 5.48
CA ALA A 19 11.51 17.22 5.22
C ALA A 19 12.28 18.51 5.52
N SER A 20 11.72 19.67 5.15
CA SER A 20 12.28 20.99 5.49
C SER A 20 12.37 21.16 7.01
N TYR A 21 11.26 20.97 7.73
CA TYR A 21 11.27 21.06 9.20
C TYR A 21 12.24 20.07 9.84
N PHE A 22 12.28 18.82 9.38
CA PHE A 22 13.20 17.81 9.92
C PHE A 22 14.67 18.16 9.65
N GLY A 23 14.95 18.86 8.55
CA GLY A 23 16.26 19.43 8.27
C GLY A 23 16.70 20.43 9.36
N HIS A 24 15.82 21.36 9.74
CA HIS A 24 16.11 22.33 10.81
C HIS A 24 16.24 21.65 12.18
N LEU A 25 15.29 20.77 12.52
CA LEU A 25 15.28 20.04 13.79
C LEU A 25 16.53 19.15 13.98
N ARG A 26 17.11 18.64 12.89
CA ARG A 26 18.33 17.82 12.96
C ARG A 26 19.49 18.53 13.66
N TRP A 27 19.59 19.85 13.56
CA TRP A 27 20.70 20.64 14.11
C TRP A 27 20.46 21.17 15.53
N ALA A 28 19.24 21.06 16.06
CA ALA A 28 18.83 21.74 17.30
C ALA A 28 18.67 20.82 18.53
N ASN A 29 19.30 19.63 18.57
CA ASN A 29 19.14 18.62 19.63
C ASN A 29 17.66 18.27 19.95
N THR A 30 16.79 18.25 18.94
CA THR A 30 15.34 18.09 19.12
C THR A 30 14.86 16.65 18.96
N PHE A 31 15.67 15.65 19.32
CA PHE A 31 15.30 14.23 19.16
C PHE A 31 14.02 13.87 19.93
N LYS A 32 13.88 14.36 21.17
CA LYS A 32 12.69 14.14 22.02
C LYS A 32 11.45 14.80 21.41
N LEU A 33 11.57 16.04 20.93
CA LEU A 33 10.49 16.78 20.29
C LEU A 33 9.98 16.04 19.04
N LYS A 34 10.89 15.60 18.17
CA LYS A 34 10.53 14.81 16.99
C LYS A 34 9.79 13.52 17.38
N LYS A 35 10.28 12.79 18.38
CA LYS A 35 9.61 11.56 18.84
C LYS A 35 8.20 11.85 19.34
N SER A 36 8.02 12.94 20.09
CA SER A 36 6.71 13.40 20.56
C SER A 36 5.76 13.78 19.42
N LEU A 37 6.24 14.58 18.45
CA LEU A 37 5.46 14.95 17.26
C LEU A 37 5.02 13.72 16.47
N LEU A 38 5.91 12.74 16.26
CA LEU A 38 5.57 11.50 15.55
C LEU A 38 4.64 10.58 16.33
N LYS A 39 4.63 10.66 17.67
CA LYS A 39 3.65 9.96 18.50
C LYS A 39 2.28 10.63 18.40
N ARG A 40 2.23 11.96 18.49
CA ARG A 40 1.00 12.77 18.35
C ARG A 40 0.38 12.62 16.97
N HIS A 41 1.21 12.63 15.93
CA HIS A 41 0.80 12.50 14.53
C HIS A 41 1.13 11.10 13.99
N SER A 42 0.71 10.06 14.72
CA SER A 42 0.99 8.67 14.37
C SER A 42 0.44 8.25 13.00
N PHE A 43 -0.61 8.93 12.51
CA PHE A 43 -1.18 8.73 11.18
C PHE A 43 -0.17 8.94 10.04
N LEU A 44 0.89 9.73 10.25
CA LEU A 44 1.96 9.91 9.26
C LEU A 44 2.61 8.59 8.86
N LYS A 45 2.61 7.59 9.75
CA LYS A 45 3.13 6.24 9.48
C LYS A 45 2.31 5.48 8.43
N TRP A 46 1.08 5.92 8.12
CA TRP A 46 0.26 5.32 7.06
C TRP A 46 0.79 5.68 5.67
N PHE A 47 1.38 6.86 5.52
CA PHE A 47 1.86 7.39 4.24
C PHE A 47 3.37 7.32 4.10
N PHE A 48 4.11 7.44 5.21
CA PHE A 48 5.56 7.56 5.22
C PHE A 48 6.21 6.49 6.10
N LYS A 49 7.44 6.10 5.75
CA LYS A 49 8.39 5.47 6.66
C LYS A 49 9.44 6.51 7.01
N ILE A 50 9.66 6.69 8.30
CA ILE A 50 10.60 7.67 8.81
C ILE A 50 11.80 6.89 9.32
N GLU A 51 12.95 7.11 8.69
CA GLU A 51 14.22 6.44 9.02
C GLU A 51 15.26 7.50 9.35
N GLY A 52 15.67 7.58 10.62
CA GLY A 52 16.43 8.73 11.08
C GLY A 52 15.67 10.01 10.72
N TRP A 53 16.32 10.94 10.02
CA TRP A 53 15.72 12.20 9.57
C TRP A 53 15.09 12.15 8.17
N LYS A 54 15.13 10.98 7.50
CA LYS A 54 14.60 10.82 6.15
C LYS A 54 13.12 10.42 6.21
N ILE A 55 12.34 11.01 5.30
CA ILE A 55 10.92 10.71 5.11
C ILE A 55 10.77 10.01 3.77
N ILE A 56 10.50 8.70 3.84
CA ILE A 56 10.42 7.82 2.68
C ILE A 56 8.94 7.55 2.38
N PRO A 57 8.41 7.94 1.21
CA PRO A 57 7.02 7.68 0.85
C PRO A 57 6.73 6.18 0.76
N LYS A 58 5.55 5.75 1.22
CA LYS A 58 5.05 4.37 1.07
C LYS A 58 4.37 4.12 -0.28
N TYR A 59 4.05 5.19 -0.98
CA TYR A 59 3.20 5.17 -2.16
C TYR A 59 3.95 5.35 -3.49
N LYS A 60 5.29 5.54 -3.45
CA LYS A 60 6.13 5.60 -4.66
C LYS A 60 6.86 4.27 -4.87
N ILE A 61 6.59 3.59 -5.98
CA ILE A 61 7.35 2.40 -6.37
C ILE A 61 8.74 2.83 -6.91
N PRO A 62 9.84 2.14 -6.55
CA PRO A 62 11.11 2.30 -7.23
C PRO A 62 11.03 1.95 -8.72
N VAL A 63 11.67 2.75 -9.58
CA VAL A 63 11.70 2.53 -11.04
C VAL A 63 12.25 1.15 -11.44
N LYS A 64 13.11 0.56 -10.60
CA LYS A 64 13.80 -0.72 -10.85
C LYS A 64 13.00 -1.97 -10.48
N ILE A 65 11.66 -1.93 -10.50
CA ILE A 65 10.81 -3.09 -10.19
C ILE A 65 10.13 -3.59 -11.47
N PRO A 66 10.79 -4.48 -12.23
CA PRO A 66 10.41 -4.75 -13.60
C PRO A 66 9.27 -5.75 -13.77
N THR A 67 8.87 -6.46 -12.70
CA THR A 67 7.86 -7.52 -12.80
C THR A 67 6.67 -7.27 -11.90
N LEU A 68 5.51 -7.78 -12.33
CA LEU A 68 4.25 -7.70 -11.59
C LEU A 68 4.37 -8.32 -10.19
N LYS A 69 5.05 -9.47 -10.08
CA LYS A 69 5.30 -10.16 -8.81
C LYS A 69 6.17 -9.33 -7.86
N LEU A 70 7.19 -8.65 -8.39
CA LEU A 70 8.02 -7.79 -7.55
C LEU A 70 7.26 -6.51 -7.12
N GLN A 71 6.42 -5.92 -7.97
CA GLN A 71 5.54 -4.82 -7.56
C GLN A 71 4.56 -5.26 -6.46
N TYR A 72 3.98 -6.45 -6.59
CA TYR A 72 3.11 -7.02 -5.55
C TYR A 72 3.85 -7.19 -4.22
N ARG A 73 5.02 -7.85 -4.25
CA ARG A 73 5.86 -8.05 -3.06
C ARG A 73 6.31 -6.74 -2.43
N TYR A 74 6.64 -5.73 -3.26
CA TYR A 74 6.98 -4.40 -2.79
C TYR A 74 5.87 -3.82 -1.91
N PHE A 75 4.62 -3.83 -2.39
CA PHE A 75 3.50 -3.31 -1.61
C PHE A 75 3.17 -4.15 -0.39
N LYS A 76 3.28 -5.49 -0.49
CA LYS A 76 3.12 -6.39 0.66
C LYS A 76 4.08 -6.06 1.80
N THR A 77 5.35 -5.82 1.48
CA THR A 77 6.35 -5.42 2.48
C THR A 77 6.07 -4.01 3.02
N ARG A 78 5.60 -3.09 2.18
CA ARG A 78 5.36 -1.70 2.57
C ARG A 78 4.14 -1.52 3.48
N PHE A 79 3.11 -2.30 3.21
CA PHE A 79 1.84 -2.36 3.93
C PHE A 79 1.73 -3.70 4.68
N ALA A 80 2.79 -4.06 5.40
CA ALA A 80 2.83 -5.29 6.18
C ALA A 80 1.62 -5.38 7.14
N GLY A 81 0.95 -6.53 7.14
CA GLY A 81 -0.27 -6.80 7.90
C GLY A 81 -1.57 -6.58 7.11
N ASP A 82 -1.55 -5.70 6.10
CA ASP A 82 -2.72 -5.44 5.27
C ASP A 82 -2.98 -6.60 4.29
N VAL A 83 -4.26 -6.77 3.96
CA VAL A 83 -4.68 -7.45 2.74
C VAL A 83 -4.47 -6.50 1.58
N ILE A 84 -3.93 -6.99 0.46
CA ILE A 84 -3.67 -6.17 -0.73
C ILE A 84 -4.64 -6.57 -1.83
N PHE A 85 -5.47 -5.61 -2.26
CA PHE A 85 -6.22 -5.75 -3.51
C PHE A 85 -5.37 -5.17 -4.63
N PHE A 86 -4.75 -6.03 -5.43
CA PHE A 86 -3.80 -5.63 -6.46
C PHE A 86 -4.45 -5.67 -7.83
N ARG A 87 -4.68 -4.50 -8.43
CA ARG A 87 -5.42 -4.40 -9.70
C ARG A 87 -4.58 -4.87 -10.89
N LYS A 88 -5.21 -5.71 -11.71
CA LYS A 88 -4.77 -6.07 -13.05
C LYS A 88 -5.98 -6.03 -13.99
N GLY A 89 -6.08 -4.99 -14.81
CA GLY A 89 -7.24 -4.76 -15.68
C GLY A 89 -8.56 -4.62 -14.90
N LYS A 90 -9.49 -5.56 -15.15
CA LYS A 90 -10.84 -5.61 -14.54
C LYS A 90 -10.92 -6.48 -13.28
N TYR A 91 -9.79 -6.93 -12.76
CA TYR A 91 -9.73 -7.83 -11.60
C TYR A 91 -8.79 -7.31 -10.52
N TYR A 92 -9.07 -7.70 -9.28
CA TYR A 92 -8.11 -7.71 -8.19
C TYR A 92 -7.54 -9.12 -8.07
N GLU A 93 -6.21 -9.21 -8.09
CA GLU A 93 -5.47 -10.46 -8.14
C GLU A 93 -4.63 -10.69 -6.88
N PHE A 94 -4.51 -11.96 -6.48
CA PHE A 94 -3.66 -12.42 -5.40
C PHE A 94 -2.67 -13.46 -5.93
N PHE A 95 -1.44 -13.32 -5.44
CA PHE A 95 -0.32 -14.20 -5.75
C PHE A 95 -0.31 -15.38 -4.77
N GLU A 96 0.47 -16.41 -5.07
CA GLU A 96 0.58 -17.60 -4.19
C GLU A 96 1.03 -17.22 -2.76
N ASP A 97 1.83 -16.15 -2.63
CA ASP A 97 2.26 -15.58 -1.34
C ASP A 97 1.08 -15.17 -0.41
N ASP A 98 -0.16 -15.07 -0.94
CA ASP A 98 -1.39 -14.71 -0.21
C ASP A 98 -2.49 -15.78 -0.29
N LYS A 99 -2.13 -17.03 -0.59
CA LYS A 99 -3.05 -18.17 -0.67
C LYS A 99 -4.03 -18.22 0.51
N ASP A 100 -3.55 -18.15 1.75
CA ASP A 100 -4.41 -18.29 2.94
C ASP A 100 -5.41 -17.15 3.05
N THR A 101 -5.00 -15.93 2.71
CA THR A 101 -5.90 -14.78 2.65
C THR A 101 -6.96 -15.00 1.58
N ALA A 102 -6.57 -15.45 0.39
CA ALA A 102 -7.50 -15.71 -0.72
C ALA A 102 -8.52 -16.80 -0.38
N LEU A 103 -8.08 -17.91 0.23
CA LEU A 103 -8.96 -19.00 0.65
C LEU A 103 -9.94 -18.56 1.74
N LYS A 104 -9.48 -17.78 2.73
CA LYS A 104 -10.36 -17.18 3.76
C LYS A 104 -11.41 -16.25 3.18
N LEU A 105 -11.12 -15.59 2.05
CA LEU A 105 -12.10 -14.76 1.33
C LEU A 105 -13.10 -15.60 0.50
N GLY A 106 -12.91 -16.92 0.42
CA GLY A 106 -13.70 -17.84 -0.37
C GLY A 106 -13.32 -17.85 -1.85
N LEU A 107 -12.14 -17.37 -2.22
CA LEU A 107 -11.67 -17.37 -3.60
C LEU A 107 -11.20 -18.76 -4.02
N LYS A 108 -11.62 -19.18 -5.21
CA LYS A 108 -11.11 -20.41 -5.83
C LYS A 108 -9.83 -20.12 -6.60
N LYS A 109 -8.94 -21.11 -6.63
CA LYS A 109 -7.74 -21.06 -7.47
C LYS A 109 -8.16 -21.02 -8.94
N MET A 110 -7.55 -20.15 -9.72
CA MET A 110 -7.83 -20.04 -11.15
C MET A 110 -7.18 -21.22 -11.90
N ASN A 111 -7.95 -21.89 -12.76
CA ASN A 111 -7.49 -23.05 -13.54
C ASN A 111 -6.71 -22.59 -14.79
N ARG A 112 -5.37 -22.70 -14.72
CA ARG A 112 -4.34 -22.59 -15.80
C ARG A 112 -4.20 -21.26 -16.59
N HIS A 113 -2.97 -21.05 -17.09
CA HIS A 113 -2.42 -20.01 -17.97
C HIS A 113 -2.54 -18.52 -17.60
N SER A 114 -3.28 -18.14 -16.57
CA SER A 114 -3.13 -16.81 -15.96
C SER A 114 -1.69 -16.67 -15.45
N ASP A 115 -0.86 -16.00 -16.27
CA ASP A 115 0.45 -15.40 -15.99
C ASP A 115 1.15 -15.94 -14.73
N ARG A 116 2.28 -16.67 -14.90
CA ARG A 116 3.00 -17.59 -13.97
C ARG A 116 2.90 -17.36 -12.45
N ASN A 117 2.52 -16.18 -12.00
CA ASN A 117 2.54 -15.66 -10.65
C ASN A 117 1.15 -15.40 -9.99
N THR A 118 0.07 -15.14 -10.73
CA THR A 118 -1.28 -14.93 -10.14
C THR A 118 -2.04 -16.25 -9.98
N LYS A 119 -2.75 -16.43 -8.86
CA LYS A 119 -3.42 -17.70 -8.55
C LYS A 119 -4.87 -17.57 -8.10
N TYR A 120 -5.27 -16.40 -7.59
CA TYR A 120 -6.62 -16.12 -7.13
C TYR A 120 -7.01 -14.70 -7.54
N GLY A 121 -8.31 -14.43 -7.65
CA GLY A 121 -8.77 -13.08 -7.93
C GLY A 121 -10.27 -12.96 -7.97
N PHE A 122 -10.76 -11.73 -8.04
CA PHE A 122 -12.17 -11.41 -8.20
C PHE A 122 -12.36 -10.12 -9.02
N PRO A 123 -13.51 -9.94 -9.68
CA PRO A 123 -13.77 -8.73 -10.46
C PRO A 123 -13.89 -7.45 -9.63
N ILE A 124 -13.46 -6.31 -10.19
CA ILE A 124 -13.46 -5.01 -9.49
C ILE A 124 -14.84 -4.57 -8.96
N TRP A 125 -15.94 -4.97 -9.60
CA TRP A 125 -17.29 -4.58 -9.13
C TRP A 125 -17.68 -5.25 -7.81
N LEU A 126 -16.99 -6.32 -7.41
CA LEU A 126 -17.17 -6.97 -6.11
C LEU A 126 -16.30 -6.35 -5.00
N GLU A 127 -15.56 -5.28 -5.28
CA GLU A 127 -14.66 -4.62 -4.32
C GLU A 127 -15.32 -4.35 -2.97
N LYS A 128 -16.54 -3.80 -2.97
CA LYS A 128 -17.28 -3.50 -1.72
C LYS A 128 -17.52 -4.77 -0.91
N SER A 129 -18.05 -5.82 -1.54
CA SER A 129 -18.35 -7.10 -0.89
C SER A 129 -17.10 -7.73 -0.25
N PHE A 130 -15.97 -7.74 -0.97
CA PHE A 130 -14.72 -8.28 -0.41
C PHE A 130 -14.08 -7.35 0.63
N SER A 131 -14.23 -6.03 0.50
CA SER A 131 -13.79 -5.07 1.54
C SER A 131 -14.57 -5.27 2.84
N ASP A 132 -15.87 -5.52 2.76
CA ASP A 132 -16.71 -5.81 3.94
C ASP A 132 -16.30 -7.12 4.62
N LYS A 133 -15.97 -8.15 3.85
CA LYS A 133 -15.41 -9.41 4.39
C LYS A 133 -14.11 -9.15 5.16
N ILE A 134 -13.19 -8.37 4.60
CA ILE A 134 -11.93 -8.03 5.26
C ILE A 134 -12.16 -7.23 6.55
N SER A 135 -13.12 -6.31 6.50
CA SER A 135 -13.53 -5.51 7.66
C SER A 135 -14.01 -6.41 8.81
N ARG A 136 -14.85 -7.41 8.51
CA ARG A 136 -15.34 -8.39 9.51
C ARG A 136 -14.23 -9.27 10.07
N MET A 137 -13.16 -9.49 9.31
CA MET A 137 -11.96 -10.19 9.80
C MET A 137 -11.06 -9.31 10.68
N GLY A 138 -11.41 -8.04 10.91
CA GLY A 138 -10.60 -7.10 11.69
C GLY A 138 -9.27 -6.74 11.04
N ARG A 139 -9.12 -6.93 9.73
CA ARG A 139 -7.86 -6.68 9.01
C ARG A 139 -7.90 -5.38 8.23
N SER A 140 -6.78 -4.70 8.11
CA SER A 140 -6.63 -3.56 7.21
C SER A 140 -6.54 -4.00 5.75
N LEU A 141 -6.99 -3.15 4.83
CA LEU A 141 -6.96 -3.37 3.38
C LEU A 141 -6.25 -2.20 2.71
N THR A 142 -5.32 -2.48 1.81
CA THR A 142 -4.78 -1.48 0.87
C THR A 142 -5.17 -1.86 -0.55
N VAL A 143 -5.80 -0.93 -1.27
CA VAL A 143 -6.16 -1.08 -2.67
C VAL A 143 -5.07 -0.46 -3.55
N ILE A 144 -4.46 -1.27 -4.40
CA ILE A 144 -3.42 -0.89 -5.35
C ILE A 144 -4.02 -0.85 -6.76
N ASN A 145 -3.99 0.32 -7.40
CA ASN A 145 -4.49 0.54 -8.74
C ASN A 145 -3.37 0.51 -9.78
N GLU A 146 -3.74 0.26 -11.04
CA GLU A 146 -2.90 0.51 -12.20
C GLU A 146 -2.84 2.00 -12.52
N GLY A 147 -1.65 2.48 -12.83
CA GLY A 147 -1.42 3.78 -13.43
C GLY A 147 -1.39 3.73 -14.94
N GLU A 148 -1.10 4.87 -15.54
CA GLU A 148 -1.05 5.05 -16.98
C GLU A 148 0.35 4.85 -17.55
N ARG A 149 1.40 5.09 -16.74
CA ARG A 149 2.79 4.93 -17.18
C ARG A 149 3.21 3.48 -17.18
N TYR A 150 4.13 3.14 -18.07
CA TYR A 150 4.77 1.83 -18.11
C TYR A 150 6.19 1.94 -17.51
N LEU A 151 6.46 1.12 -16.50
CA LEU A 151 7.79 0.85 -15.98
C LEU A 151 8.30 -0.43 -16.63
N THR A 152 9.31 -0.33 -17.48
CA THR A 152 9.95 -1.47 -18.15
C THR A 152 8.94 -2.44 -18.81
N GLY A 153 7.93 -1.90 -19.49
CA GLY A 153 6.90 -2.69 -20.20
C GLY A 153 5.72 -3.16 -19.34
N ILE A 154 5.68 -2.86 -18.04
CA ILE A 154 4.54 -3.15 -17.16
C ILE A 154 3.98 -1.85 -16.59
N LYS A 155 2.64 -1.72 -16.54
CA LYS A 155 2.03 -0.55 -15.91
C LYS A 155 2.55 -0.32 -14.50
N GLU A 156 2.86 0.92 -14.19
CA GLU A 156 3.09 1.34 -12.81
C GLU A 156 1.84 1.11 -11.98
N ARG A 157 2.03 0.94 -10.67
CA ARG A 157 0.93 0.75 -9.73
C ARG A 157 1.11 1.63 -8.53
N PHE A 158 0.01 1.95 -7.87
CA PHE A 158 0.04 2.89 -6.75
C PHE A 158 -1.15 2.66 -5.81
N PRO A 159 -1.00 2.95 -4.50
CA PRO A 159 -2.09 2.78 -3.55
C PRO A 159 -3.20 3.80 -3.76
N LYS A 160 -4.40 3.37 -4.14
CA LYS A 160 -5.54 4.28 -4.32
C LYS A 160 -6.07 4.77 -2.97
N TYR A 161 -6.34 3.82 -2.09
CA TYR A 161 -6.82 4.08 -0.74
C TYR A 161 -6.53 2.89 0.17
N ARG A 162 -6.63 3.13 1.48
CA ARG A 162 -6.46 2.14 2.52
C ARG A 162 -7.65 2.20 3.48
N LEU A 163 -8.18 1.03 3.86
CA LEU A 163 -9.12 0.89 4.96
C LEU A 163 -8.32 0.41 6.17
N VAL A 164 -8.29 1.23 7.22
CA VAL A 164 -7.54 0.93 8.44
C VAL A 164 -8.52 0.34 9.46
N ALA A 165 -8.24 -0.89 9.90
CA ALA A 165 -8.89 -1.48 11.06
C ALA A 165 -8.50 -0.65 12.30
N GLN A 166 -9.47 -0.30 13.13
CA GLN A 166 -9.17 0.33 14.42
C GLN A 166 -8.48 -0.74 15.29
N LEU A 167 -7.30 -0.38 15.82
CA LEU A 167 -6.57 -1.18 16.79
C LEU A 167 -7.28 -1.13 18.14
#